data_AF-A0A0A5GF61-F1
#
_entry.id   AF-A0A0A5GF61-F1
#
_cell.length_a   1.000
_cell.length_b   1.000
_cell.length_c   1.000
_cell.angle_alpha   90.00
_cell.angle_beta   90.00
_cell.angle_gamma   90.00
#
_symmetry.space_group_name_H-M   'P 1'
#
loop_
_entity.id
_entity.type
_entity.pdbx_description
1 polymer ?
#
loop_
_entity_poly.entity_id
_entity_poly.type
_entity_poly.pdbx_seq_one_letter_code
_entity_poly.pdbx_strand_id
1 'polypeptide(L)'
;MFETEVVIKGKHANYVDYLRNEKSANLFKRNMDVYLLAPFVGFYYNHKGEEDNSINTNTKIFADTVIREKLKLEFIYQTVMILHHEGSSKEKVKAAFDSSEHQVKENMEVFHSYTLGGIEKLYEKLVEESYDEEDYLNELFSFIQEFNNENTKEEIDILELARQ
;
A
#
# COMPACT_ATOMS: atom_id res chain seq x y z
N MET A 1 5.10 -10.22 -12.67
CA MET A 1 5.04 -9.28 -11.52
C MET A 1 5.31 -10.04 -10.23
N PHE A 2 5.93 -9.42 -9.23
CA PHE A 2 6.16 -10.00 -7.89
C PHE A 2 6.90 -11.35 -7.87
N GLU A 3 8.03 -11.45 -8.60
CA GLU A 3 8.86 -12.68 -8.66
C GLU A 3 10.28 -12.48 -8.13
N THR A 4 10.66 -11.23 -7.90
CA THR A 4 11.99 -10.86 -7.42
C THR A 4 11.90 -10.17 -6.07
N GLU A 5 13.05 -9.89 -5.46
CA GLU A 5 13.09 -9.04 -4.28
C GLU A 5 12.50 -7.66 -4.56
N VAL A 6 11.90 -7.06 -3.53
CA VAL A 6 11.47 -5.67 -3.52
C VAL A 6 12.49 -4.88 -2.70
N VAL A 7 12.97 -3.78 -3.26
CA VAL A 7 13.88 -2.85 -2.59
C VAL A 7 13.16 -1.53 -2.40
N ILE A 8 13.02 -1.11 -1.14
CA ILE A 8 12.48 0.19 -0.75
C ILE A 8 13.68 1.06 -0.36
N LYS A 9 13.72 2.30 -0.83
CA LYS A 9 14.89 3.19 -0.73
C LYS A 9 14.54 4.49 -0.01
N GLY A 10 15.58 5.24 0.35
CA GLY A 10 15.49 6.61 0.81
C GLY A 10 14.68 6.76 2.10
N LYS A 11 13.92 7.86 2.19
CA LYS A 11 13.01 8.10 3.33
C LYS A 11 12.02 6.95 3.57
N HIS A 12 11.49 6.31 2.53
CA HIS A 12 10.52 5.21 2.69
C HIS A 12 11.13 4.00 3.37
N ALA A 13 12.43 3.75 3.16
CA ALA A 13 13.12 2.68 3.86
C ALA A 13 13.19 2.93 5.37
N ASN A 14 13.47 4.19 5.76
CA ASN A 14 13.47 4.60 7.17
C ASN A 14 12.06 4.46 7.77
N TYR A 15 11.02 4.94 7.07
CA TYR A 15 9.65 4.86 7.55
C TYR A 15 9.18 3.42 7.78
N VAL A 16 9.49 2.51 6.84
CA VAL A 16 9.20 1.09 7.01
C VAL A 16 9.94 0.50 8.22
N ASP A 17 11.19 0.90 8.46
CA ASP A 17 11.93 0.46 9.65
C ASP A 17 11.26 0.97 10.94
N TYR A 18 10.91 2.26 11.02
CA TYR A 18 10.23 2.84 12.18
C TYR A 18 8.90 2.16 12.51
N LEU A 19 8.09 1.87 11.48
CA LEU A 19 6.80 1.20 11.62
C LEU A 19 6.92 -0.25 12.13
N ARG A 20 8.08 -0.89 11.95
CA ARG A 20 8.31 -2.32 12.21
C ARG A 20 9.26 -2.61 13.37
N ASN A 21 10.10 -1.65 13.75
CA ASN A 21 11.17 -1.87 14.70
C ASN A 21 10.65 -1.88 16.14
N GLU A 22 11.05 -2.89 16.92
CA GLU A 22 10.67 -3.10 18.33
C GLU A 22 11.12 -1.97 19.27
N LYS A 23 12.12 -1.18 18.84
CA LYS A 23 12.62 -0.02 19.58
C LYS A 23 11.93 1.29 19.22
N SER A 24 10.98 1.25 18.28
CA SER A 24 10.14 2.38 17.87
C SER A 24 8.67 1.96 17.92
N ALA A 25 7.85 2.33 16.93
CA ALA A 25 6.42 2.10 16.94
C ALA A 25 6.01 0.61 17.00
N ASN A 26 6.80 -0.30 16.41
CA ASN A 26 6.56 -1.75 16.42
C ASN A 26 5.13 -2.19 16.03
N LEU A 27 4.49 -1.47 15.11
CA LEU A 27 3.09 -1.70 14.73
C LEU A 27 2.95 -2.83 13.70
N PHE A 28 4.01 -3.12 12.95
CA PHE A 28 4.04 -4.17 11.92
C PHE A 28 5.12 -5.20 12.20
N LYS A 29 4.80 -6.49 12.00
CA LYS A 29 5.76 -7.58 12.23
C LYS A 29 6.81 -7.70 11.12
N ARG A 30 6.44 -7.40 9.88
CA ARG A 30 7.29 -7.59 8.70
C ARG A 30 7.20 -6.37 7.79
N ASN A 31 8.29 -6.05 7.11
CA ASN A 31 8.31 -5.03 6.04
C ASN A 31 7.25 -5.34 4.96
N MET A 32 7.00 -6.62 4.72
CA MET A 32 5.95 -7.09 3.81
C MET A 32 4.54 -6.70 4.27
N ASP A 33 4.27 -6.66 5.59
CA ASP A 33 2.95 -6.29 6.09
C ASP A 33 2.67 -4.79 5.84
N VAL A 34 3.71 -3.94 6.00
CA VAL A 34 3.64 -2.52 5.60
C VAL A 34 3.43 -2.42 4.08
N TYR A 35 4.19 -3.17 3.29
CA TYR A 35 4.13 -3.13 1.82
C TYR A 35 2.80 -3.63 1.24
N LEU A 36 2.13 -4.58 1.90
CA LEU A 36 0.79 -5.03 1.52
C LEU A 36 -0.28 -3.97 1.81
N LEU A 37 -0.19 -3.27 2.94
CA LEU A 37 -1.20 -2.28 3.33
C LEU A 37 -1.04 -0.94 2.61
N ALA A 38 0.20 -0.51 2.40
CA ALA A 38 0.51 0.82 1.89
C ALA A 38 -0.19 1.21 0.58
N PRO A 39 -0.31 0.36 -0.46
CA PRO A 39 -1.00 0.74 -1.70
C PRO A 39 -2.45 1.19 -1.47
N PHE A 40 -3.18 0.54 -0.56
CA PHE A 40 -4.54 0.94 -0.21
C PHE A 40 -4.58 2.25 0.55
N VAL A 41 -3.65 2.45 1.49
CA VAL A 41 -3.55 3.70 2.25
C VAL A 41 -3.22 4.87 1.32
N GLY A 42 -2.24 4.70 0.44
CA GLY A 42 -1.88 5.71 -0.55
C GLY A 42 -3.04 6.03 -1.49
N PHE A 43 -3.75 5.01 -1.98
CA PHE A 43 -4.95 5.22 -2.79
C PHE A 43 -6.06 5.96 -2.03
N TYR A 44 -6.36 5.53 -0.80
CA TYR A 44 -7.41 6.11 0.05
C TYR A 44 -7.19 7.61 0.31
N TYR A 45 -5.96 7.98 0.67
CA TYR A 45 -5.58 9.39 0.86
C TYR A 45 -5.30 10.13 -0.45
N ASN A 46 -5.50 9.49 -1.61
CA ASN A 46 -5.11 9.99 -2.93
C ASN A 46 -3.69 10.56 -2.96
N HIS A 47 -2.77 9.88 -2.28
CA HIS A 47 -1.39 10.31 -2.06
C HIS A 47 -0.42 9.40 -2.80
N LYS A 48 0.35 9.99 -3.72
CA LYS A 48 1.40 9.31 -4.49
C LYS A 48 2.75 9.80 -4.01
N GLY A 49 3.62 8.88 -3.65
CA GLY A 49 5.00 9.14 -3.29
C GLY A 49 5.93 9.00 -4.49
N GLU A 50 7.07 9.68 -4.41
CA GLU A 50 8.15 9.60 -5.39
C GLU A 50 9.36 8.89 -4.79
N GLU A 51 10.14 8.18 -5.60
CA GLU A 51 11.36 7.55 -5.12
C GLU A 51 12.36 8.60 -4.60
N ASP A 52 12.77 8.45 -3.34
CA ASP A 52 13.85 9.23 -2.78
C ASP A 52 15.18 8.50 -2.92
N ASN A 53 16.06 9.05 -3.77
CA ASN A 53 17.41 8.54 -3.97
C ASN A 53 18.48 9.43 -3.29
N SER A 54 18.06 10.45 -2.53
CA SER A 54 18.99 11.36 -1.84
C SER A 54 19.58 10.75 -0.57
N ILE A 55 18.86 9.81 0.06
CA ILE A 55 19.28 9.11 1.27
C ILE A 55 19.75 7.71 0.90
N ASN A 56 20.99 7.37 1.25
CA ASN A 56 21.58 6.05 0.99
C ASN A 56 21.14 5.00 2.03
N THR A 57 19.84 4.88 2.26
CA THR A 57 19.23 3.83 3.09
C THR A 57 18.35 2.95 2.20
N ASN A 58 18.39 1.64 2.44
CA ASN A 58 17.46 0.72 1.81
C ASN A 58 16.99 -0.33 2.81
N THR A 59 15.78 -0.81 2.57
CA THR A 59 15.23 -1.99 3.22
C THR A 59 14.66 -2.91 2.15
N LYS A 60 14.66 -4.21 2.42
CA LYS A 60 14.33 -5.22 1.42
C LYS A 60 13.26 -6.18 1.90
N ILE A 61 12.49 -6.67 0.95
CA ILE A 61 11.64 -7.85 1.11
C ILE A 61 12.22 -8.92 0.18
N PHE A 62 12.76 -9.98 0.77
CA PHE A 62 13.43 -11.05 0.04
C PHE A 62 12.46 -11.76 -0.92
N ALA A 63 12.98 -12.22 -2.06
CA ALA A 63 12.22 -12.88 -3.12
C ALA A 63 11.33 -14.02 -2.60
N ASP A 64 11.82 -14.88 -1.71
CA ASP A 64 11.01 -15.97 -1.11
C ASP A 64 9.76 -15.46 -0.38
N THR A 65 9.84 -14.28 0.23
CA THR A 65 8.68 -13.64 0.87
C THR A 65 7.74 -13.03 -0.15
N VAL A 66 8.27 -12.39 -1.18
CA VAL A 66 7.48 -11.86 -2.30
C VAL A 66 6.70 -12.98 -3.00
N ILE A 67 7.38 -14.08 -3.35
CA ILE A 67 6.79 -15.25 -4.00
C ILE A 67 5.71 -15.88 -3.12
N ARG A 68 5.97 -16.02 -1.81
CA ARG A 68 4.99 -16.59 -0.87
C ARG A 68 3.71 -15.75 -0.75
N GLU A 69 3.82 -14.42 -0.80
CA GLU A 69 2.69 -13.50 -0.70
C GLU A 69 2.18 -13.03 -2.08
N LYS A 70 2.68 -13.62 -3.17
CA LYS A 70 2.41 -13.20 -4.56
C LYS A 70 0.93 -13.04 -4.85
N LEU A 71 0.10 -14.03 -4.49
CA LEU A 71 -1.35 -13.97 -4.71
C LEU A 71 -2.02 -12.78 -4.01
N LYS A 72 -1.53 -12.39 -2.82
CA LYS A 72 -2.04 -11.21 -2.13
C LYS A 72 -1.59 -9.93 -2.83
N LEU A 73 -0.32 -9.85 -3.22
CA LEU A 73 0.20 -8.71 -3.95
C LEU A 73 -0.53 -8.49 -5.28
N GLU A 74 -0.78 -9.57 -6.03
CA GLU A 74 -1.54 -9.52 -7.29
C GLU A 74 -2.97 -9.04 -7.06
N PHE A 75 -3.64 -9.54 -6.02
CA PHE A 75 -4.98 -9.09 -5.66
C PHE A 75 -5.02 -7.60 -5.29
N ILE A 76 -4.07 -7.14 -4.46
CA ILE A 76 -3.98 -5.74 -4.05
C ILE A 76 -3.67 -4.84 -5.25
N TYR A 77 -2.72 -5.24 -6.08
CA TYR A 77 -2.40 -4.57 -7.34
C TYR A 77 -3.64 -4.46 -8.25
N GLN A 78 -4.32 -5.56 -8.52
CA GLN A 78 -5.53 -5.56 -9.36
C GLN A 78 -6.60 -4.65 -8.79
N THR A 79 -6.82 -4.71 -7.47
CA THR A 79 -7.81 -3.87 -6.79
C THR A 79 -7.48 -2.38 -6.96
N VAL A 80 -6.24 -1.97 -6.65
CA VAL A 80 -5.81 -0.58 -6.79
C VAL A 80 -5.88 -0.12 -8.25
N MET A 81 -5.56 -0.99 -9.22
CA MET A 81 -5.66 -0.64 -10.64
C MET A 81 -7.11 -0.50 -11.12
N ILE A 82 -8.03 -1.36 -10.67
CA ILE A 82 -9.47 -1.21 -10.97
C ILE A 82 -9.97 0.14 -10.46
N LEU A 83 -9.57 0.51 -9.24
CA LEU A 83 -9.98 1.77 -8.62
C LEU A 83 -9.33 2.99 -9.27
N HIS A 84 -8.07 2.86 -9.73
CA HIS A 84 -7.33 3.93 -10.36
C HIS A 84 -7.81 4.25 -11.78
N HIS A 85 -8.07 3.23 -12.60
CA HIS A 85 -8.45 3.42 -13.99
C HIS A 85 -9.83 4.06 -14.12
N GLU A 86 -9.98 4.95 -15.10
CA GLU A 86 -11.25 5.55 -15.49
C GLU A 86 -11.93 4.72 -16.60
N GLY A 87 -13.21 4.98 -16.86
CA GLY A 87 -14.00 4.28 -17.87
C GLY A 87 -15.00 3.29 -17.27
N SER A 88 -15.54 2.42 -18.14
CA SER A 88 -16.51 1.40 -17.76
C SER A 88 -15.91 0.33 -16.85
N SER A 89 -16.73 -0.37 -16.07
CA SER A 89 -16.29 -1.48 -15.22
C SER A 89 -15.48 -2.52 -16.00
N LYS A 90 -15.88 -2.81 -17.25
CA LYS A 90 -15.19 -3.75 -18.14
C LYS A 90 -13.80 -3.26 -18.56
N GLU A 91 -13.66 -1.96 -18.86
CA GLU A 91 -12.36 -1.37 -19.22
C GLU A 91 -11.40 -1.36 -18.04
N LYS A 92 -11.90 -0.99 -16.85
CA LYS A 92 -11.12 -1.02 -15.59
C LYS A 92 -10.60 -2.41 -15.26
N VAL A 93 -11.49 -3.42 -15.32
CA VAL A 93 -11.11 -4.82 -15.11
C VAL A 93 -10.11 -5.26 -16.18
N LYS A 94 -10.36 -4.95 -17.46
CA LYS A 94 -9.42 -5.29 -18.53
C LYS A 94 -8.02 -4.71 -18.26
N ALA A 95 -7.93 -3.43 -17.89
CA ALA A 95 -6.66 -2.75 -17.63
C ALA A 95 -5.92 -3.32 -16.41
N ALA A 96 -6.65 -3.68 -15.34
CA ALA A 96 -6.06 -4.23 -14.12
C ALA A 96 -5.54 -5.68 -14.26
N PHE A 97 -6.19 -6.47 -15.11
CA PHE A 97 -5.85 -7.89 -15.34
C PHE A 97 -5.02 -8.12 -16.62
N ASP A 98 -4.72 -7.09 -17.39
CA ASP A 98 -3.89 -7.19 -18.58
C ASP A 98 -2.47 -7.64 -18.20
N SER A 99 -2.00 -8.71 -18.84
CA SER A 99 -0.68 -9.30 -18.61
C SER A 99 0.36 -8.89 -19.67
N SER A 100 0.02 -7.98 -20.58
CA SER A 100 0.98 -7.44 -21.54
C SER A 100 2.05 -6.64 -20.82
N GLU A 101 3.30 -6.77 -21.29
CA GLU A 101 4.46 -6.13 -20.66
C GLU A 101 4.30 -4.61 -20.52
N HIS A 102 3.71 -3.97 -21.55
CA HIS A 102 3.43 -2.54 -21.55
C HIS A 102 2.46 -2.14 -20.44
N GLN A 103 1.27 -2.77 -20.38
CA GLN A 103 0.26 -2.42 -19.39
C GLN A 103 0.73 -2.73 -17.97
N VAL A 104 1.42 -3.87 -17.78
CA VAL A 104 1.99 -4.25 -16.49
C VAL A 104 3.02 -3.21 -16.03
N LYS A 105 3.88 -2.71 -16.92
CA LYS A 105 4.87 -1.70 -16.57
C LYS A 105 4.21 -0.40 -16.09
N GLU A 106 3.28 0.14 -16.87
CA GLU A 106 2.58 1.40 -16.53
C GLU A 106 1.81 1.27 -15.21
N ASN A 107 1.05 0.19 -15.06
CA ASN A 107 0.29 -0.05 -13.83
C ASN A 107 1.21 -0.26 -12.62
N MET A 108 2.37 -0.90 -12.79
CA MET A 108 3.34 -1.08 -11.71
C MET A 108 3.96 0.25 -11.27
N GLU A 109 4.18 1.20 -12.17
CA GLU A 109 4.63 2.56 -11.81
C GLU A 109 3.57 3.27 -10.95
N VAL A 110 2.29 3.19 -11.33
CA VAL A 110 1.20 3.75 -10.53
C VAL A 110 1.09 3.05 -9.18
N PHE A 111 1.06 1.72 -9.18
CA PHE A 111 1.00 0.92 -7.96
C PHE A 111 2.16 1.27 -7.02
N HIS A 112 3.38 1.40 -7.55
CA HIS A 112 4.55 1.79 -6.78
C HIS A 112 4.38 3.18 -6.18
N SER A 113 3.89 4.17 -6.95
CA SER A 113 3.66 5.52 -6.44
C SER A 113 2.66 5.57 -5.27
N TYR A 114 1.56 4.82 -5.36
CA TYR A 114 0.62 4.69 -4.22
C TYR A 114 1.22 3.93 -3.05
N THR A 115 2.07 2.93 -3.31
CA THR A 115 2.78 2.22 -2.24
C THR A 115 3.68 3.17 -1.46
N LEU A 116 4.47 3.99 -2.15
CA LEU A 116 5.33 4.99 -1.52
C LEU A 116 4.52 6.03 -0.75
N GLY A 117 3.46 6.57 -1.34
CA GLY A 117 2.57 7.51 -0.68
C GLY A 117 1.88 6.91 0.54
N GLY A 118 1.48 5.64 0.47
CA GLY A 118 0.92 4.93 1.61
C GLY A 118 1.91 4.74 2.76
N ILE A 119 3.18 4.45 2.47
CA ILE A 119 4.23 4.39 3.49
C ILE A 119 4.39 5.75 4.17
N GLU A 120 4.37 6.85 3.40
CA GLU A 120 4.43 8.21 3.96
C GLU A 120 3.24 8.48 4.88
N LYS A 121 2.02 8.15 4.45
CA LYS A 121 0.80 8.38 5.25
C LYS A 121 0.72 7.49 6.48
N LEU A 122 1.17 6.24 6.41
CA LEU A 122 1.30 5.39 7.58
C LEU A 122 2.28 5.98 8.59
N TYR A 123 3.41 6.50 8.15
CA TYR A 123 4.37 7.16 9.05
C TYR A 123 3.81 8.45 9.66
N GLU A 124 3.26 9.34 8.83
CA GLU A 124 2.65 10.61 9.25
C GLU A 124 1.57 10.39 10.31
N LYS A 125 0.64 9.45 10.04
CA LYS A 125 -0.51 9.20 10.91
C LYS A 125 -0.15 8.45 12.18
N LEU A 126 0.80 7.51 12.11
CA LEU A 126 1.05 6.61 13.23
C LEU A 126 2.27 7.02 14.06
N VAL A 127 3.25 7.73 13.49
CA VAL A 127 4.57 7.91 14.08
C VAL A 127 4.97 9.37 14.28
N GLU A 128 4.66 10.27 13.34
CA GLU A 128 5.24 11.63 13.31
C GLU A 128 4.93 12.45 14.57
N GLU A 129 3.74 12.29 15.15
CA GLU A 129 3.29 13.00 16.37
C GLU A 129 3.23 12.09 17.62
N SER A 130 3.84 10.90 17.54
CA SER A 130 3.82 9.91 18.63
C SER A 130 5.16 9.85 19.35
N TYR A 131 5.15 9.86 20.69
CA TYR A 131 6.38 9.91 21.49
C TYR A 131 6.61 8.65 22.32
N ASP A 132 5.55 7.91 22.64
CA ASP A 132 5.60 6.67 23.40
C ASP A 132 4.63 5.59 22.89
N GLU A 133 4.64 4.42 23.54
CA GLU A 133 3.82 3.26 23.17
C GLU A 133 2.32 3.54 23.23
N GLU A 134 1.86 4.35 24.17
CA GLU A 134 0.45 4.69 24.30
C GLU A 134 0.00 5.58 23.14
N ASP A 135 0.82 6.56 22.75
CA ASP A 135 0.57 7.39 21.57
C ASP A 135 0.45 6.55 20.29
N TYR A 136 1.40 5.64 20.03
CA TYR A 136 1.37 4.79 18.85
C TYR A 136 0.09 3.94 18.76
N LEU A 137 -0.39 3.41 19.90
CA LEU A 137 -1.62 2.62 19.97
C LEU A 137 -2.87 3.49 19.79
N ASN A 138 -2.89 4.69 20.37
CA ASN A 138 -3.99 5.64 20.22
C ASN A 138 -4.12 6.11 18.77
N GLU A 139 -3.00 6.43 18.11
CA GLU A 139 -3.01 6.83 16.70
C GLU A 139 -3.40 5.66 15.79
N LEU A 140 -2.94 4.44 16.08
CA LEU A 140 -3.42 3.26 15.37
C LEU A 140 -4.93 3.05 15.54
N PHE A 141 -5.46 3.25 16.75
CA PHE A 141 -6.89 3.14 17.01
C PHE A 141 -7.67 4.20 16.22
N SER A 142 -7.23 5.46 16.28
CA SER A 142 -7.83 6.57 15.53
C SER A 142 -7.81 6.31 14.02
N PHE A 143 -6.69 5.83 13.50
CA PHE A 143 -6.56 5.43 12.10
C PHE A 143 -7.56 4.33 11.71
N ILE A 144 -7.71 3.27 12.51
CA ILE A 144 -8.70 2.21 12.24
C ILE A 144 -10.14 2.76 12.30
N GLN A 145 -10.43 3.67 13.23
CA GLN A 145 -11.73 4.31 13.34
C GLN A 145 -12.07 5.19 12.14
N GLU A 146 -11.09 5.94 11.61
CA GLU A 146 -11.22 6.73 10.38
C GLU A 146 -11.70 5.84 9.23
N PHE A 147 -11.00 4.73 8.99
CA PHE A 147 -11.39 3.75 7.97
C PHE A 147 -12.77 3.15 8.21
N ASN A 148 -13.11 2.77 9.45
CA ASN A 148 -14.41 2.13 9.74
C ASN A 148 -15.59 3.11 9.62
N ASN A 149 -15.43 4.35 10.07
CA ASN A 149 -16.51 5.33 10.06
C ASN A 149 -16.82 5.82 8.64
N GLU A 150 -15.83 5.87 7.74
CA GLU A 150 -16.07 6.19 6.34
C GLU A 150 -16.75 5.04 5.56
N ASN A 151 -16.45 3.78 5.92
CA ASN A 151 -17.05 2.59 5.29
C ASN A 151 -18.51 2.31 5.69
N THR A 152 -19.10 3.08 6.61
CA THR A 152 -20.53 2.94 6.98
C THR A 152 -21.49 3.74 6.10
N LYS A 153 -21.00 4.45 5.07
CA LYS A 153 -21.83 5.38 4.30
C LYS A 153 -22.45 4.89 3.01
N GLU A 154 -22.11 3.72 2.46
CA GLU A 154 -22.88 3.12 1.36
C GLU A 154 -22.51 1.65 1.17
N GLU A 155 -23.46 0.73 1.39
CA GLU A 155 -23.31 -0.66 0.94
C GLU A 155 -23.31 -0.67 -0.59
N ILE A 156 -22.13 -0.77 -1.20
CA ILE A 156 -22.02 -1.02 -2.64
C ILE A 156 -22.32 -2.51 -2.84
N ASP A 157 -23.47 -2.83 -3.45
CA ASP A 157 -23.80 -4.19 -3.86
C ASP A 157 -22.92 -4.58 -5.07
N ILE A 158 -21.83 -5.29 -4.77
CA ILE A 158 -20.91 -5.86 -5.77
C ILE A 158 -21.67 -6.78 -6.76
N LEU A 159 -22.80 -7.37 -6.37
CA LEU A 159 -23.62 -8.21 -7.25
C LEU A 159 -24.45 -7.40 -8.25
N GLU A 160 -24.83 -6.16 -7.95
CA GLU A 160 -25.47 -5.28 -8.93
C GLU A 160 -24.49 -4.84 -10.03
N LEU A 161 -23.24 -4.55 -9.66
CA LEU A 161 -22.18 -4.19 -10.61
C LEU A 161 -21.76 -5.36 -11.52
N ALA A 162 -21.86 -6.60 -11.03
CA ALA A 162 -21.50 -7.80 -11.80
C ALA A 162 -22.61 -8.28 -12.77
N ARG A 163 -23.82 -7.71 -12.70
CA ARG A 163 -24.98 -8.11 -13.52
C ARG A 163 -25.26 -7.19 -14.72
N GLN A 164 -24.48 -6.12 -14.90
CA GLN A 164 -24.54 -5.23 -16.08
C GLN A 164 -23.52 -5.64 -17.15
#